data_AF-A0A956MIS4-F1
#
_entry.id   AF-A0A956MIS4-F1
#
_cell.length_a   1.000
_cell.length_b   1.000
_cell.length_c   1.000
_cell.angle_alpha   90.00
_cell.angle_beta   90.00
_cell.angle_gamma   90.00
#
_symmetry.space_group_name_H-M   'P 1'
#
loop_
_entity.id
_entity.type
_entity.pdbx_description
1 polymer ?
#
loop_
_entity_poly.entity_id
_entity_poly.type
_entity_poly.pdbx_seq_one_letter_code
_entity_poly.pdbx_strand_id
1 'polypeptide(L)'
;MNEMREQLTVAFRDLGLSLVAGIPKLVLALILLVVAVVISRVVAAFVRLVLRRVGLDGLVTRSGLDRSLRQLGITAPLSQILPKVVYYLLLILLARAAADGLGLTSVSSAIGTFMGYL
;
A
#
# COMPACT_ATOMS: atom_id res chain seq x y z
N MET A 1 -43.22 -5.30 -20.26
CA MET A 1 -42.01 -5.95 -20.84
C MET A 1 -41.05 -4.97 -21.51
N ASN A 2 -41.53 -3.82 -22.03
CA ASN A 2 -40.67 -2.80 -22.64
C ASN A 2 -39.91 -1.94 -21.60
N GLU A 3 -40.52 -1.61 -20.46
CA GLU A 3 -39.85 -0.85 -19.39
C GLU A 3 -38.64 -1.58 -18.78
N MET A 4 -38.71 -2.91 -18.63
CA MET A 4 -37.58 -3.72 -18.15
C MET A 4 -36.39 -3.67 -19.11
N ARG A 5 -36.66 -3.60 -20.43
CA ARG A 5 -35.61 -3.51 -21.46
C ARG A 5 -34.94 -2.14 -21.45
N GLU A 6 -35.70 -1.07 -21.17
CA GLU A 6 -35.14 0.29 -21.02
C GLU A 6 -34.33 0.45 -19.73
N GLN A 7 -34.79 -0.12 -18.61
CA GLN A 7 -34.02 -0.10 -17.37
C GLN A 7 -32.68 -0.84 -17.51
N LEU A 8 -32.66 -1.95 -18.24
CA LEU A 8 -31.43 -2.68 -18.54
C LEU A 8 -30.47 -1.83 -19.38
N THR A 9 -30.94 -1.19 -20.47
CA THR A 9 -30.05 -0.37 -21.31
C THR A 9 -29.52 0.86 -20.60
N VAL A 10 -30.31 1.48 -19.72
CA VAL A 10 -29.86 2.58 -18.85
C VAL A 10 -28.79 2.10 -17.88
N ALA A 11 -29.00 0.96 -17.20
CA ALA A 11 -28.01 0.38 -16.30
C ALA A 11 -26.68 0.06 -17.01
N PHE A 12 -26.74 -0.55 -18.20
CA PHE A 12 -25.53 -0.83 -19.00
C PHE A 12 -24.81 0.45 -19.45
N ARG A 13 -25.55 1.51 -19.77
CA ARG A 13 -24.99 2.81 -20.15
C ARG A 13 -24.33 3.51 -18.96
N ASP A 14 -24.96 3.50 -17.79
CA ASP A 14 -24.42 4.11 -16.57
C ASP A 14 -23.20 3.36 -16.06
N LEU A 15 -23.18 2.03 -16.17
CA LEU A 15 -21.98 1.22 -15.91
C LEU A 15 -20.84 1.61 -16.88
N GLY A 16 -21.13 1.72 -18.18
CA GLY A 16 -20.14 2.14 -19.18
C GLY A 16 -19.55 3.53 -18.90
N LEU A 17 -20.41 4.51 -18.57
CA LEU A 17 -19.97 5.87 -18.21
C LEU A 17 -19.12 5.88 -16.93
N SER A 18 -19.46 5.04 -15.95
CA SER A 18 -18.71 4.91 -14.69
C SER A 18 -17.31 4.34 -14.89
N LEU A 19 -17.14 3.40 -15.83
CA LEU A 19 -15.82 2.85 -16.19
C LEU A 19 -14.93 3.93 -16.81
N VAL A 20 -15.47 4.72 -17.73
CA VAL A 20 -14.74 5.83 -18.38
C VAL A 20 -14.35 6.89 -17.34
N ALA A 21 -15.25 7.22 -16.40
CA ALA A 21 -14.97 8.13 -15.29
C ALA A 21 -13.95 7.56 -14.27
N GLY A 22 -13.72 6.25 -14.25
CA GLY A 22 -12.71 5.59 -13.42
C GLY A 22 -11.29 5.65 -13.97
N ILE A 23 -11.11 5.83 -15.29
CA ILE A 23 -9.78 5.84 -15.94
C ILE A 23 -8.84 6.90 -15.34
N PRO A 24 -9.25 8.17 -15.14
CA PRO A 24 -8.38 9.18 -14.54
C PRO A 24 -7.90 8.80 -13.13
N LYS A 25 -8.76 8.14 -12.34
CA LYS A 25 -8.42 7.66 -11.00
C LYS A 25 -7.40 6.52 -11.05
N LEU A 26 -7.53 5.60 -12.01
CA LEU A 26 -6.55 4.53 -12.20
C LEU A 26 -5.15 5.07 -12.58
N VAL A 27 -5.10 6.10 -13.43
CA VAL A 27 -3.83 6.77 -13.78
C VAL A 27 -3.20 7.41 -12.54
N LEU A 28 -3.99 8.12 -11.74
CA LEU A 28 -3.52 8.70 -10.48
C LEU A 28 -3.04 7.62 -9.49
N ALA A 29 -3.75 6.49 -9.42
CA ALA A 29 -3.38 5.36 -8.57
C ALA A 29 -2.01 4.80 -8.94
N LEU A 30 -1.77 4.65 -10.24
CA LEU A 30 -0.51 4.16 -10.75
C LEU A 30 0.64 5.12 -10.41
N ILE A 31 0.43 6.43 -10.57
CA ILE A 31 1.41 7.46 -10.22
C ILE A 31 1.75 7.40 -8.71
N LEU A 32 0.72 7.36 -7.85
CA LEU A 32 0.91 7.29 -6.40
C LEU A 32 1.62 5.99 -5.98
N LEU A 33 1.30 4.87 -6.62
CA LEU A 33 1.96 3.59 -6.36
C LEU A 33 3.45 3.64 -6.72
N VAL A 34 3.79 4.24 -7.86
CA VAL A 34 5.19 4.45 -8.26
C VAL A 34 5.91 5.32 -7.24
N VAL A 35 5.31 6.43 -6.81
CA VAL A 35 5.86 7.33 -5.78
C VAL A 35 6.07 6.60 -4.45
N ALA A 36 5.08 5.81 -4.00
CA ALA A 36 5.16 5.02 -2.78
C ALA A 36 6.34 4.04 -2.80
N VAL A 37 6.54 3.33 -3.91
CA VAL A 37 7.67 2.41 -4.09
C VAL A 37 9.00 3.16 -4.03
N VAL A 38 9.12 4.30 -4.72
CA VAL A 38 10.34 5.10 -4.71
C VAL A 38 10.68 5.60 -3.31
N ILE A 39 9.73 6.21 -2.61
CA ILE A 39 9.94 6.73 -1.24
C ILE A 39 10.31 5.59 -0.29
N SER A 40 9.59 4.47 -0.34
CA SER A 40 9.86 3.31 0.52
C SER A 40 11.28 2.77 0.33
N ARG A 41 11.75 2.72 -0.93
CA ARG A 41 13.13 2.28 -1.25
C ARG A 41 14.17 3.25 -0.71
N VAL A 42 13.94 4.56 -0.86
CA VAL A 42 14.86 5.60 -0.36
C VAL A 42 14.98 5.53 1.17
N VAL A 43 13.85 5.44 1.89
CA VAL A 43 13.87 5.36 3.35
C VAL A 43 14.52 4.05 3.82
N ALA A 44 14.23 2.91 3.19
CA ALA A 44 14.88 1.65 3.52
C ALA A 44 16.41 1.70 3.29
N ALA A 45 16.86 2.35 2.23
CA ALA A 45 18.28 2.56 1.98
C ALA A 45 18.92 3.43 3.07
N PHE A 46 18.25 4.51 3.48
CA PHE A 46 18.69 5.38 4.55
C PHE A 46 18.79 4.63 5.89
N VAL A 47 17.76 3.86 6.25
CA VAL A 47 17.78 3.02 7.46
C VAL A 47 18.94 2.04 7.43
N ARG A 48 19.19 1.37 6.30
CA ARG A 48 20.35 0.48 6.14
C ARG A 48 21.68 1.20 6.41
N LEU A 49 21.83 2.41 5.87
CA LEU A 49 23.04 3.22 6.07
C LEU A 49 23.24 3.57 7.55
N VAL A 50 22.17 4.02 8.22
CA VAL A 50 22.21 4.37 9.65
C VAL A 50 22.54 3.15 10.51
N LEU A 51 21.88 2.02 10.28
CA LEU A 51 22.11 0.77 11.02
C LEU A 51 23.55 0.29 10.92
N ARG A 52 24.13 0.38 9.72
CA ARG A 52 25.55 0.04 9.49
C ARG A 52 26.48 1.03 10.19
N ARG A 53 26.18 2.33 10.13
CA ARG A 53 27.00 3.38 10.75
C ARG A 53 27.02 3.31 12.27
N VAL A 54 25.90 2.91 12.89
CA VAL A 54 25.79 2.68 14.34
C VAL A 54 26.48 1.37 14.76
N GLY A 55 26.81 0.49 13.83
CA GLY A 55 27.43 -0.81 14.14
C GLY A 55 26.46 -1.75 14.87
N LEU A 56 25.15 -1.68 14.53
CA LEU A 56 24.13 -2.52 15.16
C LEU A 56 24.46 -4.01 15.09
N ASP A 57 25.09 -4.45 14.00
CA ASP A 57 25.54 -5.83 13.86
C ASP A 57 26.53 -6.22 14.98
N GLY A 58 27.48 -5.34 15.30
CA GLY A 58 28.43 -5.56 16.39
C GLY A 58 27.77 -5.57 17.77
N LEU A 59 26.73 -4.76 17.99
CA LEU A 59 25.96 -4.76 19.23
C LEU A 59 25.14 -6.04 19.41
N VAL A 60 24.56 -6.55 18.32
CA VAL A 60 23.79 -7.81 18.29
C VAL A 60 24.69 -9.01 18.56
N THR A 61 25.91 -9.03 18.00
CA THR A 61 26.88 -10.10 18.28
C THR A 61 27.36 -10.06 19.73
N ARG A 62 27.64 -8.87 20.27
CA ARG A 62 28.11 -8.71 21.67
C ARG A 62 27.05 -8.97 22.72
N SER A 63 25.77 -8.74 22.42
CA SER A 63 24.65 -9.01 23.33
C SER A 63 24.22 -10.48 23.35
N GLY A 64 24.86 -11.35 22.56
CA GLY A 64 24.48 -12.77 22.45
C GLY A 64 23.19 -13.01 21.67
N LEU A 65 22.52 -11.94 21.23
CA LEU A 65 21.27 -11.97 20.48
C LEU A 65 21.44 -12.66 19.11
N ASP A 66 22.66 -12.63 18.55
CA ASP A 66 23.05 -13.40 17.35
C ASP A 66 22.77 -14.90 17.50
N ARG A 67 22.96 -15.49 18.69
CA ARG A 67 22.66 -16.92 18.91
C ARG A 67 21.17 -17.21 18.88
N SER A 68 20.35 -16.36 19.48
CA SER A 68 18.89 -16.51 19.48
C SER A 68 18.31 -16.33 18.07
N LEU A 69 18.84 -15.39 17.28
CA LEU A 69 18.46 -15.20 15.88
C LEU A 69 18.82 -16.41 15.01
N ARG A 70 20.02 -16.97 15.21
CA ARG A 70 20.44 -18.20 14.50
C ARG A 70 19.59 -19.42 14.86
N GLN A 71 19.13 -19.53 16.11
CA GLN A 71 18.18 -20.59 16.52
C GLN A 71 16.84 -20.48 15.80
N LEU A 72 16.43 -19.27 15.42
CA LEU A 72 15.23 -19.02 14.60
C LEU A 72 15.49 -19.22 13.09
N GLY A 73 16.67 -19.73 12.70
CA GLY A 73 17.07 -19.90 11.30
C GLY A 73 17.47 -18.59 10.60
N ILE A 74 17.59 -17.49 11.34
CA ILE A 74 17.96 -16.19 10.78
C ILE A 74 19.49 -16.10 10.73
N THR A 75 20.04 -16.28 9.54
CA THR A 75 21.49 -16.22 9.28
C THR A 75 21.96 -14.85 8.77
N ALA A 76 21.01 -14.00 8.33
CA ALA A 76 21.33 -12.66 7.83
C ALA A 76 21.44 -11.65 8.98
N PRO A 77 22.35 -10.67 8.89
CA PRO A 77 22.51 -9.64 9.90
C PRO A 77 21.26 -8.75 9.99
N LEU A 78 20.93 -8.31 11.22
CA LEU A 78 19.79 -7.44 11.48
C LEU A 78 19.85 -6.14 10.68
N SER A 79 21.05 -5.60 10.42
CA SER A 79 21.24 -4.43 9.55
C SER A 79 20.74 -4.62 8.11
N GLN A 80 20.51 -5.85 7.67
CA GLN A 80 19.94 -6.17 6.35
C GLN A 80 18.46 -6.55 6.42
N ILE A 81 18.00 -7.10 7.53
CA ILE A 81 16.61 -7.52 7.71
C ILE A 81 15.72 -6.32 8.07
N LEU A 82 16.15 -5.51 9.03
CA LEU A 82 15.35 -4.39 9.54
C LEU A 82 14.98 -3.39 8.42
N PRO A 83 15.89 -3.01 7.50
CA PRO A 83 15.52 -2.17 6.36
C PRO A 83 14.47 -2.78 5.44
N LYS A 84 14.43 -4.12 5.29
CA LYS A 84 13.40 -4.81 4.50
C LYS A 84 12.05 -4.73 5.21
N VAL A 85 12.02 -4.94 6.52
CA VAL A 85 10.79 -4.82 7.32
C VAL A 85 10.24 -3.40 7.20
N VAL A 86 11.10 -2.38 7.37
CA VAL A 86 10.72 -0.98 7.21
C VAL A 86 10.21 -0.69 5.80
N TYR A 87 10.86 -1.23 4.76
CA TYR A 87 10.40 -1.10 3.38
C TYR A 87 8.95 -1.61 3.21
N TYR A 88 8.65 -2.82 3.67
CA TYR A 88 7.31 -3.39 3.52
C TYR A 88 6.26 -2.63 4.35
N LEU A 89 6.60 -2.22 5.57
CA LEU A 89 5.70 -1.42 6.40
C LEU A 89 5.37 -0.08 5.73
N LEU A 90 6.38 0.63 5.25
CA LEU A 90 6.18 1.90 4.54
C LEU A 90 5.42 1.71 3.24
N LEU A 91 5.72 0.65 2.48
CA LEU A 91 5.02 0.35 1.24
C LEU A 91 3.53 0.13 1.50
N ILE A 92 3.17 -0.67 2.52
CA ILE A 92 1.77 -0.92 2.87
C ILE A 92 1.10 0.37 3.35
N LEU A 93 1.77 1.16 4.19
CA LEU A 93 1.22 2.40 4.72
C LEU A 93 0.99 3.45 3.62
N LEU A 94 1.97 3.63 2.74
CA LEU A 94 1.87 4.54 1.59
C LEU A 94 0.87 4.03 0.55
N ALA A 95 0.79 2.72 0.35
CA ALA A 95 -0.25 2.14 -0.50
C ALA A 95 -1.65 2.39 0.06
N ARG A 96 -1.84 2.30 1.38
CA ARG A 96 -3.10 2.66 2.03
C ARG A 96 -3.42 4.15 1.84
N ALA A 97 -2.46 5.03 2.09
CA ALA A 97 -2.62 6.46 1.88
C ALA A 97 -2.94 6.82 0.42
N ALA A 98 -2.31 6.13 -0.53
CA ALA A 98 -2.62 6.25 -1.95
C ALA A 98 -4.06 5.80 -2.24
N ALA A 99 -4.49 4.67 -1.67
CA ALA A 99 -5.84 4.15 -1.79
C ALA A 99 -6.89 5.13 -1.24
N ASP A 100 -6.62 5.75 -0.10
CA ASP A 100 -7.48 6.77 0.52
C ASP A 100 -7.52 8.06 -0.34
N GLY A 101 -6.38 8.49 -0.88
CA GLY A 101 -6.27 9.66 -1.77
C GLY A 101 -7.00 9.51 -3.12
N LEU A 102 -7.31 8.28 -3.53
CA LEU A 102 -8.13 7.99 -4.72
C LEU A 102 -9.64 8.12 -4.47
N GLY A 103 -10.05 8.44 -3.23
CA GLY A 103 -11.45 8.61 -2.88
C GLY A 103 -12.21 7.29 -2.80
N LEU A 104 -11.55 6.18 -2.43
CA LEU A 104 -12.26 4.94 -2.04
C LEU A 104 -13.24 5.20 -0.87
N THR A 105 -12.93 6.19 -0.04
CA THR A 105 -13.81 6.76 0.99
C THR A 105 -15.03 7.48 0.39
N SER A 106 -14.88 8.19 -0.73
CA SER A 106 -15.99 8.85 -1.44
C SER A 106 -16.97 7.86 -2.07
N VAL A 107 -16.49 6.70 -2.53
CA VAL A 107 -17.38 5.62 -3.02
C VAL A 107 -18.19 5.02 -1.88
N SER A 108 -17.57 4.79 -0.72
CA SER A 108 -18.29 4.34 0.49
C SER A 108 -19.33 5.37 0.97
N SER A 109 -19.01 6.67 0.91
CA SER A 109 -19.96 7.74 1.22
C SER A 109 -21.18 7.71 0.30
N ALA A 110 -20.98 7.55 -1.00
CA ALA A 110 -22.08 7.52 -1.97
C ALA A 110 -23.03 6.32 -1.71
N ILE A 111 -22.47 5.16 -1.36
CA ILE A 111 -23.26 3.98 -0.97
C ILE A 111 -24.02 4.25 0.33
N GLY A 112 -23.38 4.86 1.33
CA GLY A 112 -24.04 5.24 2.58
C GLY A 112 -25.19 6.23 2.38
N THR A 113 -25.05 7.19 1.46
CA THR A 113 -26.14 8.10 1.09
C THR A 113 -27.29 7.35 0.43
N PHE A 114 -27.01 6.45 -0.51
CA PHE A 114 -28.04 5.64 -1.17
C PHE A 114 -28.78 4.71 -0.19
N MET A 115 -28.06 4.08 0.75
CA MET A 115 -28.69 3.25 1.79
C MET A 115 -29.47 4.07 2.81
N GLY A 116 -29.12 5.34 3.04
CA GLY A 116 -29.89 6.25 3.89
C GLY A 116 -31.19 6.76 3.23
N TYR A 117 -31.34 6.58 1.90
CA TYR A 117 -32.57 6.89 1.17
C TYR A 117 -33.51 5.68 1.05
N LEU A 118 -33.04 4.46 1.36
CA LEU A 118 -33.85 3.23 1.43
C LEU A 118 -34.34 2.99 2.86
#